data_AF-A0A0U5JQ42-F1
#
_entry.id   AF-A0A0U5JQ42-F1
#
_cell.length_a   1.000
_cell.length_b   1.000
_cell.length_c   1.000
_cell.angle_alpha   90.00
_cell.angle_beta   90.00
_cell.angle_gamma   90.00
#
_symmetry.space_group_name_H-M   'P 1'
#
loop_
_entity.id
_entity.type
_entity.pdbx_description
1 polymer ?
#
loop_
_entity_poly.entity_id
_entity_poly.type
_entity_poly.pdbx_seq_one_letter_code
_entity_poly.pdbx_strand_id
1 'polypeptide(L)' 'MPKRVFYGVWKKNNFVLLNHYTKKKDETDPRQIERALSLLDDWYERKGK' A
#
# COMPACT_ATOMS: atom_id res chain seq x y z
N MET A 1 -4.83 8.36 17.69
CA MET A 1 -4.15 8.83 16.45
C MET A 1 -4.73 8.09 15.25
N PRO A 2 -5.03 8.77 14.13
CA PRO A 2 -5.59 8.12 12.95
C PRO A 2 -4.59 7.17 12.27
N LYS A 3 -5.06 6.01 11.82
CA LYS A 3 -4.28 5.04 11.05
C LYS A 3 -4.56 5.22 9.55
N ARG A 4 -3.55 4.99 8.71
CA ARG A 4 -3.68 4.92 7.26
C ARG A 4 -3.29 3.53 6.78
N VAL A 5 -4.04 3.00 5.83
CA VAL A 5 -3.79 1.71 5.18
C VAL A 5 -3.61 1.96 3.69
N PHE A 6 -2.53 1.44 3.12
CA PHE A 6 -2.32 1.41 1.68
C PHE A 6 -2.84 0.12 1.10
N TYR A 7 -3.45 0.22 -0.07
CA TYR A 7 -3.95 -0.91 -0.82
C TYR A 7 -3.67 -0.73 -2.32
N GLY A 8 -3.51 -1.85 -3.02
CA GLY A 8 -3.48 -1.91 -4.48
C GLY A 8 -4.74 -2.58 -5.02
N VAL A 9 -5.16 -2.20 -6.22
CA VAL A 9 -6.24 -2.87 -6.95
C VAL A 9 -5.67 -4.11 -7.61
N TRP A 10 -6.32 -5.25 -7.46
CA TRP A 10 -5.92 -6.51 -8.08
C TRP A 10 -7.14 -7.20 -8.68
N LYS A 11 -7.04 -7.72 -9.91
CA LYS A 11 -8.04 -8.53 -10.64
C LYS A 11 -9.51 -8.30 -10.26
N LYS A 12 -10.26 -7.65 -11.15
CA LYS A 12 -11.69 -7.30 -10.96
C LYS A 12 -11.86 -6.37 -9.75
N ASN A 13 -12.41 -6.87 -8.65
CA ASN A 13 -12.75 -6.12 -7.44
C ASN A 13 -11.94 -6.60 -6.23
N ASN A 14 -10.80 -7.26 -6.43
CA ASN A 14 -9.95 -7.63 -5.32
C ASN A 14 -9.02 -6.47 -4.97
N PHE A 15 -8.70 -6.37 -3.70
CA PHE A 15 -7.74 -5.40 -3.20
C PHE A 15 -6.70 -6.13 -2.38
N VAL A 16 -5.46 -5.68 -2.50
CA VAL A 16 -4.34 -6.22 -1.72
C VAL A 16 -3.96 -5.15 -0.72
N LEU A 17 -4.03 -5.49 0.56
CA LEU A 17 -3.54 -4.61 1.63
C LEU A 17 -2.02 -4.72 1.68
N LEU A 18 -1.33 -3.57 1.62
CA LEU A 18 0.12 -3.52 1.45
C LEU A 18 0.80 -3.28 2.80
N ASN A 19 0.57 -2.11 3.38
CA ASN A 19 1.08 -1.72 4.68
C ASN A 19 0.15 -0.71 5.32
N HIS A 20 0.31 -0.54 6.63
CA HIS A 20 -0.39 0.48 7.39
C HIS A 20 0.60 1.23 8.28
N TYR A 21 0.26 2.46 8.63
CA TYR A 21 1.03 3.23 9.59
C TYR A 21 0.15 4.19 10.39
N THR A 22 0.65 4.58 11.56
CA THR A 22 0.03 5.61 12.37
C THR A 22 0.55 6.96 11.91
N LYS A 23 -0.33 7.86 11.48
CA LYS A 23 0.09 9.15 10.92
C LYS A 23 0.69 10.02 12.02
N LYS A 24 1.83 10.67 11.73
CA LYS A 24 2.45 11.69 12.60
C LYS A 24 2.05 13.11 12.20
N LYS A 25 1.67 13.30 10.93
CA LYS A 25 1.19 14.55 10.33
C LYS A 25 -0.05 14.25 9.47
N ASP A 26 -0.78 15.28 9.05
CA ASP A 26 -1.91 15.11 8.15
C ASP A 26 -1.51 14.76 6.72
N GLU A 27 -0.26 15.01 6.33
CA GLU A 27 0.29 14.59 5.05
C GLU A 27 0.71 13.12 5.07
N THR A 28 0.63 12.49 3.90
CA THR A 28 1.11 11.11 3.76
C THR A 28 2.62 11.12 3.66
N ASP A 29 3.30 10.37 4.53
CA ASP A 29 4.75 10.24 4.50
C ASP A 29 5.20 9.61 3.17
N PRO A 30 6.01 10.30 2.34
CA PRO A 30 6.49 9.77 1.06
C PRO A 30 7.17 8.40 1.17
N ARG A 31 7.87 8.13 2.28
CA ARG A 31 8.51 6.82 2.51
C ARG A 31 7.50 5.69 2.60
N GLN A 32 6.30 5.97 3.12
CA GLN A 32 5.23 4.98 3.19
C GLN A 32 4.59 4.74 1.82
N ILE A 33 4.56 5.75 0.95
CA ILE A 33 4.12 5.62 -0.44
C ILE A 33 5.11 4.75 -1.23
N GLU A 34 6.40 5.08 -1.17
CA GLU A 34 7.46 4.30 -1.83
C GLU A 34 7.45 2.83 -1.38
N ARG A 35 7.29 2.60 -0.08
CA ARG A 35 7.14 1.25 0.47
C ARG A 35 5.91 0.53 -0.07
N ALA A 36 4.76 1.20 -0.16
CA ALA A 36 3.54 0.60 -0.69
C ALA A 36 3.71 0.21 -2.17
N LEU A 37 4.34 1.07 -2.98
CA LEU A 37 4.63 0.78 -4.39
C LEU A 37 5.54 -0.46 -4.52
N SER A 38 6.63 -0.52 -3.77
CA SER A 38 7.54 -1.68 -3.78
C SER A 38 6.84 -2.98 -3.36
N LEU A 39 5.93 -2.93 -2.38
CA LEU A 39 5.15 -4.11 -1.97
C LEU A 39 4.14 -4.54 -3.04
N LEU A 40 3.58 -3.58 -3.77
CA LEU A 40 2.65 -3.86 -4.87
C LEU A 40 3.38 -4.48 -6.06
N ASP A 41 4.57 -3.99 -6.39
CA ASP A 41 5.41 -4.57 -7.44
C ASP A 41 5.84 -5.99 -7.08
N ASP A 42 6.33 -6.24 -5.85
CA ASP A 42 6.63 -7.60 -5.36
C ASP A 42 5.41 -8.53 -5.42
N TRP A 43 4.22 -8.01 -5.09
CA TRP A 43 2.98 -8.78 -5.21
C TRP A 43 2.72 -9.20 -6.66
N TYR A 44 2.84 -8.27 -7.62
CA TYR A 44 2.64 -8.56 -9.03
C TYR A 44 3.69 -9.50 -9.60
N GLU A 45 4.95 -9.41 -9.17
CA GLU A 45 6.01 -10.35 -9.57
C GLU A 45 5.69 -11.78 -9.13
N ARG A 46 5.12 -11.96 -7.92
CA ARG A 46 4.81 -13.29 -7.37
C ARG A 46 3.47 -13.87 -7.83
N LYS A 47 2.48 -13.03 -8.10
CA LYS A 47 1.07 -13.46 -8.31
C LYS A 47 0.55 -13.13 -9.71
N GLY A 48 1.30 -12.36 -10.49
CA GLY A 48 0.84 -11.78 -11.74
C GLY A 48 -0.12 -10.60 -11.53
N LYS A 49 -0.26 -9.77 -12.57
CA LYS A 49 -1.22 -8.66 -12.61
C LYS A 49 -2.65 -9.15 -12.78
#